data_AF-A0A538MZ49-F1
#
_entry.id   AF-A0A538MZ49-F1
#
_cell.length_a   1.000
_cell.length_b   1.000
_cell.length_c   1.000
_cell.angle_alpha   90.00
_cell.angle_beta   90.00
_cell.angle_gamma   90.00
#
_symmetry.space_group_name_H-M   'P 1'
#
loop_
_entity.id
_entity.type
_entity.pdbx_description
1 polymer ?
#
loop_
_entity_poly.entity_id
_entity_poly.type
_entity_poly.pdbx_seq_one_letter_code
_entity_poly.pdbx_strand_id
1 'polypeptide(L)'
;MKSAHSICISPQYGSCTADSVAMPAQLCLRFVREAKRVHDAGLKSYGLLVAEPDAPGYPFCTTDVVFLDPGRNRRNEAGNREAFEAQGDYFRRHDDAGFVADPADLLAVHRRIEDAGQEIVAVFHSHRRQPPNFSWIDFRLHNPAFPWHLIASFRDGSRPQLQPFRVDKSGGDLGITSADARQGSELSYPGPEVRPLSLLVRGTRADVDACLRSTARDRRRAATVPSQQRAFDRVA
;
A
#
# COMPACT_ATOMS: atom_id res chain seq x y z
N MET A 1 -23.17 -3.55 25.76
CA MET A 1 -22.00 -3.12 24.93
C MET A 1 -21.90 -4.05 23.72
N LYS A 2 -21.89 -3.52 22.49
CA LYS A 2 -21.70 -4.36 21.29
C LYS A 2 -20.24 -4.82 21.26
N SER A 3 -19.99 -6.13 21.18
CA SER A 3 -18.63 -6.68 21.06
C SER A 3 -17.96 -6.16 19.78
N ALA A 4 -16.80 -5.54 19.92
CA ALA A 4 -16.00 -5.08 18.78
C ALA A 4 -15.49 -6.31 18.00
N HIS A 5 -15.80 -6.37 16.70
CA HIS A 5 -15.33 -7.43 15.82
C HIS A 5 -14.05 -6.96 15.12
N SER A 6 -13.09 -7.86 14.97
CA SER A 6 -11.82 -7.61 14.27
C SER A 6 -11.54 -8.75 13.30
N ILE A 7 -11.10 -8.43 12.08
CA ILE A 7 -10.63 -9.43 11.12
C ILE A 7 -9.40 -8.92 10.36
N CYS A 8 -8.50 -9.82 10.01
CA CYS A 8 -7.43 -9.51 9.07
C CYS A 8 -7.93 -9.61 7.62
N ILE A 9 -7.67 -8.58 6.80
CA ILE A 9 -8.10 -8.54 5.40
C ILE A 9 -6.95 -8.53 4.39
N SER A 10 -5.71 -8.31 4.83
CA SER A 10 -4.56 -8.39 3.94
C SER A 10 -4.22 -9.84 3.61
N PRO A 11 -3.59 -10.09 2.45
CA PRO A 11 -2.94 -11.37 2.17
C PRO A 11 -2.01 -11.79 3.32
N GLN A 12 -1.89 -13.10 3.52
CA GLN A 12 -1.06 -13.70 4.56
C GLN A 12 0.06 -14.47 3.87
N TYR A 13 1.26 -13.89 3.83
CA TYR A 13 2.45 -14.51 3.24
C TYR A 13 3.30 -15.17 4.34
N GLY A 14 3.36 -16.51 4.38
CA GLY A 14 4.26 -17.25 5.29
C GLY A 14 3.84 -17.26 6.76
N SER A 15 4.75 -17.69 7.65
CA SER A 15 4.47 -17.81 9.09
C SER A 15 4.16 -16.45 9.70
N CYS A 16 3.11 -16.42 10.52
CA CYS A 16 2.46 -15.24 11.11
C CYS A 16 3.40 -14.04 11.32
N THR A 17 3.20 -12.98 10.53
CA THR A 17 3.69 -11.65 10.89
C THR A 17 3.01 -11.26 12.20
N ALA A 18 3.75 -11.16 13.30
CA ALA A 18 3.19 -10.73 14.59
C ALA A 18 2.70 -9.27 14.54
N ASP A 19 3.29 -8.47 13.65
CA ASP A 19 3.00 -7.05 13.53
C ASP A 19 1.76 -6.81 12.65
N SER A 20 0.92 -5.88 13.11
CA SER A 20 -0.32 -5.51 12.42
C SER A 20 -0.55 -4.02 12.46
N VAL A 21 -1.27 -3.52 11.47
CA VAL A 21 -1.85 -2.18 11.49
C VAL A 21 -3.35 -2.27 11.66
N ALA A 22 -3.92 -1.34 12.42
CA ALA A 22 -5.36 -1.29 12.68
C ALA A 22 -6.04 -0.16 11.89
N MET A 23 -7.19 -0.47 11.29
CA MET A 23 -8.04 0.49 10.58
C MET A 23 -9.51 0.28 10.97
N PRO A 24 -10.28 1.34 11.30
CA PRO A 24 -11.73 1.24 11.46
C PRO A 24 -12.40 0.69 10.19
N ALA A 25 -13.39 -0.19 10.34
CA ALA A 25 -14.09 -0.83 9.21
C ALA A 25 -14.79 0.18 8.30
N GLN A 26 -15.35 1.24 8.87
CA GLN A 26 -15.96 2.32 8.11
C GLN A 26 -14.93 3.14 7.33
N LEU A 27 -13.73 3.33 7.90
CA LEU A 27 -12.61 3.96 7.20
C LEU A 27 -12.10 3.07 6.05
N CYS A 28 -11.90 1.77 6.29
CA CYS A 28 -11.59 0.79 5.22
C CYS A 28 -12.59 0.90 4.06
N LEU A 29 -13.89 0.91 4.37
CA LEU A 29 -14.94 0.98 3.37
C LEU A 29 -14.89 2.27 2.55
N ARG A 30 -14.73 3.42 3.23
CA ARG A 30 -14.55 4.71 2.56
C ARG A 30 -13.32 4.71 1.66
N PHE A 31 -12.19 4.23 2.18
CA PHE A 31 -10.94 4.10 1.43
C PHE A 31 -11.11 3.26 0.16
N VAL A 32 -11.67 2.06 0.28
CA VAL A 32 -11.85 1.14 -0.86
C VAL A 32 -12.79 1.74 -1.91
N ARG A 33 -13.89 2.37 -1.48
CA ARG A 33 -14.83 3.03 -2.41
C ARG A 33 -14.16 4.15 -3.19
N GLU A 34 -13.39 4.99 -2.51
CA GLU A 34 -12.72 6.12 -3.14
C GLU A 34 -11.56 5.68 -4.05
N ALA A 35 -10.72 4.75 -3.57
CA ALA A 35 -9.66 4.17 -4.40
C ALA A 35 -10.23 3.49 -5.65
N LYS A 36 -11.38 2.80 -5.53
CA LYS A 36 -12.08 2.20 -6.67
C LYS A 36 -12.60 3.26 -7.64
N ARG A 37 -13.23 4.32 -7.13
CA ARG A 37 -13.73 5.44 -7.96
C ARG A 37 -12.60 6.05 -8.80
N VAL A 38 -11.45 6.28 -8.19
CA VAL A 38 -10.24 6.79 -8.88
C VAL A 38 -9.72 5.77 -9.91
N HIS A 39 -9.66 4.49 -9.55
CA HIS A 39 -9.24 3.43 -10.46
C HIS A 39 -10.15 3.30 -11.69
N ASP A 40 -11.47 3.34 -11.50
CA ASP A 40 -12.47 3.27 -12.56
C ASP A 40 -12.36 4.47 -13.52
N ALA A 41 -11.93 5.62 -13.03
CA ALA A 41 -11.61 6.80 -13.83
C ALA A 41 -10.27 6.69 -14.60
N GLY A 42 -9.57 5.56 -14.50
CA GLY A 42 -8.29 5.34 -15.16
C GLY A 42 -7.11 6.02 -14.46
N LEU A 43 -7.26 6.42 -13.20
CA LEU A 43 -6.25 7.16 -12.45
C LEU A 43 -5.64 6.30 -11.33
N LYS A 44 -4.49 6.75 -10.80
CA LYS A 44 -3.83 6.17 -9.63
C LYS A 44 -4.25 6.97 -8.40
N SER A 45 -4.68 6.28 -7.34
CA SER A 45 -4.98 6.90 -6.04
C SER A 45 -3.73 6.89 -5.18
N TYR A 46 -3.45 7.99 -4.50
CA TYR A 46 -2.33 8.14 -3.58
C TYR A 46 -2.65 9.17 -2.52
N GLY A 47 -1.96 9.13 -1.39
CA GLY A 47 -2.22 10.05 -0.30
C GLY A 47 -1.63 9.61 1.03
N LEU A 48 -2.24 10.11 2.11
CA LEU A 48 -1.75 10.02 3.47
C LEU A 48 -2.76 9.32 4.36
N LEU A 49 -2.27 8.49 5.27
CA LEU A 49 -3.02 7.92 6.38
C LEU A 49 -2.61 8.67 7.64
N VAL A 50 -3.60 9.04 8.45
CA VAL A 50 -3.38 9.86 9.64
C VAL A 50 -3.97 9.21 10.89
N ALA A 51 -3.42 9.59 12.04
CA ALA A 51 -3.93 9.25 13.35
C ALA A 51 -3.62 10.35 14.36
N GLU A 52 -4.41 10.45 15.42
CA GLU A 52 -4.08 11.24 16.60
C GLU A 52 -2.89 10.57 17.33
N PRO A 53 -1.91 11.33 17.86
CA PRO A 53 -0.74 10.76 18.54
C PRO A 53 -1.07 9.93 19.79
N ASP A 54 -2.21 10.17 20.42
CA ASP A 54 -2.70 9.43 21.60
C ASP A 54 -3.63 8.25 21.24
N ALA A 55 -3.87 8.02 19.94
CA ALA A 55 -4.71 6.93 19.48
C ALA A 55 -4.11 5.56 19.86
N PRO A 56 -4.92 4.61 20.36
CA PRO A 56 -4.44 3.27 20.69
C PRO A 56 -3.78 2.58 19.49
N GLY A 57 -2.52 2.18 19.66
CA GLY A 57 -1.74 1.51 18.62
C GLY A 57 -0.98 2.45 17.68
N TYR A 58 -0.95 3.76 17.96
CA TYR A 58 -0.07 4.70 17.25
C TYR A 58 1.40 4.20 17.27
N PRO A 59 2.16 4.31 16.15
CA PRO A 59 1.77 4.83 14.84
C PRO A 59 1.22 3.75 13.87
N PHE A 60 0.98 2.53 14.34
CA PHE A 60 0.45 1.41 13.55
C PHE A 60 -1.07 1.32 13.60
N CYS A 61 -1.74 2.47 13.64
CA CYS A 61 -3.17 2.59 13.48
C CYS A 61 -3.47 3.81 12.60
N THR A 62 -4.66 3.86 12.02
CA THR A 62 -5.12 5.03 11.27
C THR A 62 -6.57 5.32 11.62
N THR A 63 -6.88 6.59 11.84
CA THR A 63 -8.22 7.07 12.20
C THR A 63 -8.87 7.88 11.08
N ASP A 64 -8.09 8.40 10.14
CA ASP A 64 -8.59 9.01 8.90
C ASP A 64 -7.62 8.83 7.70
N VAL A 65 -8.11 9.19 6.50
CA VAL A 65 -7.35 9.14 5.25
C VAL A 65 -7.52 10.44 4.46
N VAL A 66 -6.41 10.94 3.93
CA VAL A 66 -6.40 12.08 3.01
C VAL A 66 -5.96 11.60 1.63
N PHE A 67 -6.89 11.62 0.67
CA PHE A 67 -6.59 11.40 -0.75
C PHE A 67 -6.03 12.69 -1.35
N LEU A 68 -4.90 12.59 -2.04
CA LEU A 68 -4.38 13.68 -2.87
C LEU A 68 -5.06 13.66 -4.23
N ASP A 69 -5.13 14.81 -4.90
CA ASP A 69 -5.83 14.94 -6.18
C ASP A 69 -5.09 14.14 -7.27
N PRO A 70 -5.68 13.06 -7.80
CA PRO A 70 -5.06 12.28 -8.85
C PRO A 70 -4.99 13.03 -10.20
N GLY A 71 -5.85 14.05 -10.40
CA GLY A 71 -5.84 14.90 -11.59
C GLY A 71 -4.66 15.89 -11.63
N ARG A 72 -4.01 16.13 -10.49
CA ARG A 72 -2.83 16.99 -10.35
C ARG A 72 -1.53 16.20 -10.20
N ASN A 73 -1.52 14.95 -10.66
CA ASN A 73 -0.32 14.13 -10.66
C ASN A 73 0.75 14.71 -11.61
N ARG A 74 1.88 15.14 -11.04
CA ARG A 74 2.99 15.79 -11.75
C ARG A 74 4.02 14.82 -12.33
N ARG A 75 3.76 13.49 -12.29
CA ARG A 75 4.69 12.45 -12.76
C ARG A 75 5.19 12.69 -14.18
N ASN A 76 4.35 13.21 -15.07
CA ASN A 76 4.65 13.38 -16.50
C ASN A 76 5.23 14.76 -16.86
N GLU A 77 5.47 15.62 -15.87
CA GLU A 77 6.19 16.87 -16.11
C GLU A 77 7.67 16.63 -16.38
N ALA A 78 8.31 17.61 -17.04
CA ALA A 78 9.75 17.56 -17.32
C ALA A 78 10.57 17.39 -16.02
N GLY A 79 11.65 16.61 -16.11
CA GLY A 79 12.44 16.14 -14.98
C GLY A 79 11.85 14.90 -14.32
N ASN A 80 10.57 14.93 -13.95
CA ASN A 80 9.88 13.80 -13.32
C ASN A 80 9.73 12.63 -14.31
N ARG A 81 9.26 12.92 -15.53
CA ARG A 81 9.03 11.92 -16.57
C ARG A 81 10.30 11.12 -16.84
N GLU A 82 11.42 11.81 -17.07
CA GLU A 82 12.72 11.22 -17.35
C GLU A 82 13.23 10.38 -16.17
N ALA A 83 13.02 10.85 -14.94
CA ALA A 83 13.41 10.11 -13.74
C ALA A 83 12.59 8.81 -13.57
N PHE A 84 11.28 8.82 -13.86
CA PHE A 84 10.46 7.61 -13.86
C PHE A 84 10.83 6.68 -15.01
N GLU A 85 11.02 7.20 -16.23
CA GLU A 85 11.43 6.41 -17.39
C GLU A 85 12.79 5.75 -17.19
N ALA A 86 13.70 6.36 -16.42
CA ALA A 86 14.97 5.76 -16.02
C ALA A 86 14.82 4.55 -15.08
N GLN A 87 13.64 4.34 -14.49
CA GLN A 87 13.32 3.18 -13.63
C GLN A 87 12.82 1.96 -14.43
N GLY A 88 12.90 2.00 -15.76
CA GLY A 88 12.78 0.82 -16.61
C GLY A 88 11.64 0.82 -17.61
N ASP A 89 11.56 -0.26 -18.39
CA ASP A 89 10.61 -0.44 -19.49
C ASP A 89 9.15 -0.26 -19.06
N TYR A 90 8.81 -0.70 -17.85
CA TYR A 90 7.45 -0.57 -17.31
C TYR A 90 7.00 0.89 -17.26
N PHE A 91 7.85 1.80 -16.76
CA PHE A 91 7.53 3.22 -16.64
C PHE A 91 7.57 3.96 -17.99
N ARG A 92 8.37 3.48 -18.96
CA ARG A 92 8.33 4.01 -20.35
C ARG A 92 7.07 3.63 -21.11
N ARG A 93 6.51 2.44 -20.86
CA ARG A 93 5.30 1.95 -21.55
C ARG A 93 4.01 2.44 -20.93
N HIS A 94 4.06 2.97 -19.71
CA HIS A 94 2.88 3.31 -18.92
C HIS A 94 3.03 4.71 -18.29
N ASP A 95 2.53 5.74 -18.99
CA ASP A 95 2.52 7.13 -18.49
C ASP A 95 1.65 7.31 -17.23
N ASP A 96 0.78 6.33 -16.92
CA ASP A 96 -0.01 6.27 -15.69
C ASP A 96 0.65 5.46 -14.56
N ALA A 97 1.89 5.00 -14.76
CA ALA A 97 2.70 4.35 -13.74
C ALA A 97 3.54 5.40 -12.98
N GLY A 98 3.36 5.41 -11.66
CA GLY A 98 4.00 6.38 -10.77
C GLY A 98 3.11 7.57 -10.46
N PHE A 99 3.52 8.36 -9.48
CA PHE A 99 2.86 9.61 -9.13
C PHE A 99 3.87 10.56 -8.52
N VAL A 100 3.63 11.85 -8.70
CA VAL A 100 4.29 12.94 -7.98
C VAL A 100 3.20 13.87 -7.53
N ALA A 101 3.02 13.98 -6.23
CA ALA A 101 2.01 14.88 -5.67
C ALA A 101 2.40 16.34 -5.95
N ASP A 102 1.40 17.19 -6.16
CA ASP A 102 1.61 18.62 -6.27
C ASP A 102 2.10 19.20 -4.92
N PRO A 103 3.23 19.93 -4.88
CA PRO A 103 3.76 20.49 -3.64
C PRO A 103 2.81 21.45 -2.91
N ALA A 104 1.98 22.20 -3.64
CA ALA A 104 1.00 23.10 -3.03
C ALA A 104 -0.13 22.30 -2.37
N ASP A 105 -0.56 21.20 -2.99
CA ASP A 105 -1.55 20.29 -2.41
C ASP A 105 -1.00 19.60 -1.17
N LEU A 106 0.26 19.13 -1.23
CA LEU A 106 0.93 18.56 -0.07
C LEU A 106 1.01 19.57 1.07
N LEU A 107 1.46 20.80 0.82
CA LEU A 107 1.55 21.81 1.87
C LEU A 107 0.18 22.13 2.49
N ALA A 108 -0.86 22.28 1.68
CA ALA A 108 -2.21 22.54 2.16
C ALA A 108 -2.74 21.37 3.01
N VAL A 109 -2.51 20.14 2.59
CA VAL A 109 -2.89 18.93 3.33
C VAL A 109 -2.12 18.83 4.65
N HIS A 110 -0.81 19.08 4.64
CA HIS A 110 0.00 19.07 5.86
C HIS A 110 -0.53 20.04 6.91
N ARG A 111 -0.83 21.29 6.52
CA ARG A 111 -1.41 22.29 7.42
C ARG A 111 -2.76 21.83 7.98
N ARG A 112 -3.63 21.26 7.13
CA ARG A 112 -4.92 20.75 7.58
C ARG A 112 -4.80 19.61 8.60
N ILE A 113 -3.83 18.73 8.42
CA ILE A 113 -3.56 17.61 9.33
C ILE A 113 -3.07 18.14 10.69
N GLU A 114 -2.15 19.11 10.66
CA GLU A 114 -1.64 19.79 11.86
C GLU A 114 -2.75 20.53 12.61
N ASP A 115 -3.58 21.31 11.90
CA ASP A 115 -4.73 22.04 12.48
C ASP A 115 -5.75 21.10 13.14
N ALA A 116 -5.84 19.86 12.67
CA ALA A 116 -6.71 18.82 13.23
C ALA A 116 -6.10 18.09 14.44
N GLY A 117 -4.85 18.40 14.83
CA GLY A 117 -4.13 17.69 15.89
C GLY A 117 -3.77 16.25 15.52
N GLN A 118 -3.68 15.95 14.22
CA GLN A 118 -3.36 14.62 13.71
C GLN A 118 -1.91 14.58 13.20
N GLU A 119 -1.37 13.37 13.07
CA GLU A 119 -0.07 13.12 12.45
C GLU A 119 -0.18 12.13 11.30
N ILE A 120 0.73 12.27 10.32
CA ILE A 120 0.85 11.32 9.22
C ILE A 120 1.57 10.08 9.73
N VAL A 121 0.86 8.95 9.73
CA VAL A 121 1.39 7.67 10.19
C VAL A 121 1.87 6.78 9.03
N ALA A 122 1.35 7.01 7.82
CA ALA A 122 1.73 6.27 6.64
C ALA A 122 1.36 7.01 5.35
N VAL A 123 1.99 6.60 4.26
CA VAL A 123 1.56 6.92 2.90
C VAL A 123 0.82 5.72 2.31
N PHE A 124 -0.01 5.97 1.30
CA PHE A 124 -0.59 4.90 0.49
C PHE A 124 -0.54 5.24 -0.98
N HIS A 125 -0.57 4.19 -1.80
CA HIS A 125 -0.94 4.35 -3.20
C HIS A 125 -1.53 3.07 -3.80
N SER A 126 -2.15 3.21 -4.98
CA SER A 126 -2.72 2.06 -5.69
C SER A 126 -1.86 1.53 -6.84
N HIS A 127 -1.88 0.22 -7.00
CA HIS A 127 -1.36 -0.46 -8.17
C HIS A 127 -2.50 -0.75 -9.13
N ARG A 128 -2.40 -0.28 -10.37
CA ARG A 128 -3.38 -0.62 -11.42
C ARG A 128 -3.12 -1.99 -12.05
N ARG A 129 -1.85 -2.39 -12.15
CA ARG A 129 -1.40 -3.59 -12.90
C ARG A 129 -0.49 -4.52 -12.10
N GLN A 130 0.15 -4.01 -11.06
CA GLN A 130 1.09 -4.77 -10.24
C GLN A 130 0.36 -5.45 -9.07
N PRO A 131 0.87 -6.60 -8.55
CA PRO A 131 0.39 -7.16 -7.29
C PRO A 131 0.45 -6.12 -6.15
N PRO A 132 -0.12 -6.40 -4.97
CA PRO A 132 0.07 -5.54 -3.81
C PRO A 132 1.47 -5.75 -3.20
N ASN A 133 2.53 -5.68 -4.01
CA ASN A 133 3.93 -5.71 -3.58
C ASN A 133 4.43 -4.31 -3.24
N PHE A 134 5.48 -4.24 -2.43
CA PHE A 134 6.26 -3.02 -2.23
C PHE A 134 7.50 -3.09 -3.12
N SER A 135 7.63 -2.15 -4.06
CA SER A 135 8.62 -2.23 -5.14
C SER A 135 9.91 -1.47 -4.84
N TRP A 136 10.94 -1.65 -5.69
CA TRP A 136 12.19 -0.87 -5.60
C TRP A 136 11.96 0.64 -5.69
N ILE A 137 11.10 1.09 -6.60
CA ILE A 137 10.78 2.51 -6.71
C ILE A 137 10.05 3.02 -5.47
N ASP A 138 9.17 2.20 -4.88
CA ASP A 138 8.49 2.55 -3.62
C ASP A 138 9.50 2.72 -2.51
N PHE A 139 10.46 1.79 -2.38
CA PHE A 139 11.53 1.89 -1.38
C PHE A 139 12.30 3.19 -1.53
N ARG A 140 12.73 3.55 -2.73
CA ARG A 140 13.49 4.79 -2.97
C ARG A 140 12.70 6.05 -2.71
N LEU A 141 11.42 6.07 -3.05
CA LEU A 141 10.55 7.23 -2.85
C LEU A 141 9.91 7.29 -1.45
N HIS A 142 9.99 6.21 -0.67
CA HIS A 142 9.46 6.18 0.69
C HIS A 142 10.22 7.16 1.59
N ASN A 143 9.47 8.06 2.23
CA ASN A 143 9.99 8.98 3.23
C ASN A 143 10.25 8.20 4.54
N PRO A 144 11.50 8.17 5.04
CA PRO A 144 11.85 7.41 6.24
C PRO A 144 11.16 7.91 7.52
N ALA A 145 10.53 9.09 7.49
CA ALA A 145 9.69 9.56 8.60
C ALA A 145 8.42 8.71 8.82
N PHE A 146 7.98 7.94 7.82
CA PHE A 146 6.77 7.15 7.91
C PHE A 146 7.07 5.67 8.18
N PRO A 147 6.59 5.09 9.30
CA PRO A 147 6.94 3.72 9.68
C PRO A 147 6.31 2.63 8.81
N TRP A 148 5.26 2.95 8.04
CA TRP A 148 4.61 1.99 7.16
C TRP A 148 3.99 2.63 5.91
N HIS A 149 3.61 1.77 4.97
CA HIS A 149 3.06 2.13 3.66
C HIS A 149 1.94 1.16 3.28
N LEU A 150 0.79 1.66 2.82
CA LEU A 150 -0.30 0.83 2.31
C LEU A 150 -0.35 0.77 0.78
N ILE A 151 -0.29 -0.45 0.23
CA ILE A 151 -0.50 -0.69 -1.21
C ILE A 151 -1.91 -1.23 -1.45
N ALA A 152 -2.65 -0.60 -2.37
CA ALA A 152 -3.96 -1.05 -2.83
C ALA A 152 -3.89 -1.53 -4.29
N SER A 153 -3.86 -2.85 -4.53
CA SER A 153 -3.73 -3.40 -5.88
C SER A 153 -5.08 -3.77 -6.50
N PHE A 154 -5.34 -3.24 -7.69
CA PHE A 154 -6.48 -3.55 -8.56
C PHE A 154 -6.12 -4.50 -9.71
N ARG A 155 -4.95 -5.16 -9.67
CA ARG A 155 -4.49 -6.03 -10.76
C ARG A 155 -5.52 -7.09 -11.15
N ASP A 156 -6.15 -7.69 -10.14
CA ASP A 156 -7.04 -8.86 -10.32
C ASP A 156 -8.53 -8.47 -10.35
N GLY A 157 -8.85 -7.20 -10.60
CA GLY A 157 -10.20 -6.70 -10.85
C GLY A 157 -10.62 -5.47 -10.04
N SER A 158 -11.93 -5.21 -9.98
CA SER A 158 -12.51 -4.00 -9.40
C SER A 158 -12.49 -3.93 -7.86
N ARG A 159 -12.10 -5.01 -7.19
CA ARG A 159 -11.95 -5.06 -5.74
C ARG A 159 -10.46 -5.09 -5.40
N PRO A 160 -9.94 -4.14 -4.61
CA PRO A 160 -8.52 -4.09 -4.37
C PRO A 160 -8.08 -5.15 -3.35
N GLN A 161 -6.86 -5.66 -3.53
CA GLN A 161 -6.09 -6.30 -2.46
C GLN A 161 -5.34 -5.21 -1.69
N LEU A 162 -5.46 -5.22 -0.37
CA LEU A 162 -4.81 -4.25 0.50
C LEU A 162 -3.65 -4.91 1.23
N GLN A 163 -2.44 -4.38 1.10
CA GLN A 163 -1.25 -4.89 1.78
C GLN A 163 -0.47 -3.73 2.41
N PRO A 164 -0.47 -3.61 3.74
CA PRO A 164 0.44 -2.73 4.43
C PRO A 164 1.84 -3.35 4.53
N PHE A 165 2.86 -2.50 4.53
CA PHE A 165 4.26 -2.85 4.70
C PHE A 165 4.89 -1.96 5.76
N ARG A 166 5.61 -2.58 6.70
CA ARG A 166 6.56 -1.86 7.56
C ARG A 166 7.76 -1.49 6.72
N VAL A 167 8.29 -0.29 6.92
CA VAL A 167 9.46 0.20 6.20
C VAL A 167 10.44 0.80 7.20
N ASP A 168 11.50 0.05 7.50
CA ASP A 168 12.59 0.46 8.38
C ASP A 168 13.74 1.00 7.50
N LYS A 169 13.57 2.20 6.93
CA LYS A 169 14.48 2.82 5.96
C LYS A 169 15.31 3.96 6.58
N SER A 170 16.58 4.06 6.19
CA SER A 170 17.44 5.22 6.49
C SER A 170 17.41 6.27 5.36
N GLY A 171 17.85 7.50 5.65
CA GLY A 171 17.76 8.63 4.70
C GLY A 171 18.67 8.55 3.47
N GLY A 172 19.62 7.61 3.39
CA GLY A 172 20.66 7.58 2.34
C GLY A 172 20.14 7.31 0.92
N ASP A 173 19.02 6.58 0.79
CA ASP A 173 18.48 6.13 -0.51
C ASP A 173 17.16 6.83 -0.87
N LEU A 174 17.11 8.15 -0.78
CA LEU A 174 15.90 8.92 -1.08
C LEU A 174 15.92 9.49 -2.50
N GLY A 175 14.83 9.25 -3.24
CA GLY A 175 14.59 9.85 -4.54
C GLY A 175 15.00 9.00 -5.73
N ILE A 176 14.60 9.46 -6.92
CA ILE A 176 14.95 8.91 -8.23
C ILE A 176 15.45 10.02 -9.14
N THR A 177 16.28 9.67 -10.11
CA THR A 177 16.87 10.60 -11.07
C THR A 177 16.87 9.99 -12.48
N SER A 178 17.02 10.83 -13.49
CA SER A 178 17.18 10.38 -14.88
C SER A 178 18.46 9.56 -15.12
N ALA A 179 19.40 9.54 -14.17
CA ALA A 179 20.65 8.78 -14.27
C ALA A 179 20.56 7.34 -13.73
N ASP A 180 19.46 6.96 -13.09
CA ASP A 180 19.38 5.71 -12.30
C ASP A 180 19.51 4.42 -13.14
N ALA A 181 19.09 4.43 -14.41
CA ALA A 181 19.16 3.30 -15.34
C ALA A 181 18.75 1.93 -14.75
N ARG A 182 17.72 1.88 -13.89
CA ARG A 182 17.32 0.67 -13.14
C ARG A 182 16.17 -0.05 -13.83
N GLN A 183 16.43 -1.20 -14.46
CA GLN A 183 15.35 -2.05 -14.98
C GLN A 183 14.63 -2.81 -13.88
N GLY A 184 13.31 -3.01 -14.05
CA GLY A 184 12.50 -3.82 -13.13
C GLY A 184 12.23 -3.15 -11.78
N SER A 185 12.23 -1.81 -11.71
CA SER A 185 12.02 -1.09 -10.45
C SER A 185 10.60 -1.25 -9.89
N GLU A 186 9.66 -1.74 -10.69
CA GLU A 186 8.29 -2.12 -10.31
C GLU A 186 8.22 -3.48 -9.60
N LEU A 187 9.29 -4.29 -9.66
CA LEU A 187 9.37 -5.57 -8.98
C LEU A 187 9.56 -5.39 -7.47
N SER A 188 9.18 -6.42 -6.71
CA SER A 188 9.30 -6.42 -5.24
C SER A 188 10.70 -6.07 -4.78
N TYR A 189 10.79 -5.16 -3.81
CA TYR A 189 12.02 -4.89 -3.09
C TYR A 189 12.38 -6.10 -2.21
N PRO A 190 13.59 -6.68 -2.33
CA PRO A 190 13.97 -7.89 -1.62
C PRO A 190 14.64 -7.63 -0.26
N GLY A 191 14.92 -6.38 0.09
CA GLY A 191 15.69 -6.04 1.29
C GLY A 191 14.91 -6.25 2.59
N PRO A 192 15.61 -6.55 3.71
CA PRO A 192 15.01 -6.83 5.01
C PRO A 192 14.31 -5.62 5.66
N GLU A 193 14.57 -4.41 5.16
CA GLU A 193 13.99 -3.14 5.60
C GLU A 193 12.48 -3.11 5.40
N VAL A 194 11.95 -3.91 4.46
CA VAL A 194 10.53 -3.93 4.12
C VAL A 194 9.93 -5.27 4.49
N ARG A 195 8.88 -5.25 5.32
CA ARG A 195 8.18 -6.47 5.76
C ARG A 195 6.66 -6.28 5.63
N PRO A 196 5.92 -7.26 5.06
CA PRO A 196 4.47 -7.17 5.03
C PRO A 196 3.90 -7.17 6.45
N LEU A 197 2.83 -6.40 6.65
CA LEU A 197 2.06 -6.33 7.89
C LEU A 197 0.67 -6.94 7.70
N SER A 198 0.04 -7.35 8.79
CA SER A 198 -1.38 -7.70 8.76
C SER A 198 -2.26 -6.45 8.85
N LEU A 199 -3.27 -6.32 7.99
CA LEU A 199 -4.28 -5.25 8.08
C LEU A 199 -5.49 -5.73 8.89
N LEU A 200 -5.58 -5.31 10.14
CA LEU A 200 -6.71 -5.57 11.02
C LEU A 200 -7.78 -4.51 10.85
N VAL A 201 -8.98 -4.95 10.48
CA VAL A 201 -10.15 -4.09 10.36
C VAL A 201 -11.08 -4.30 11.54
N ARG A 202 -11.41 -3.21 12.25
CA ARG A 202 -12.17 -3.23 13.50
C ARG A 202 -13.48 -2.46 13.39
N GLY A 203 -14.57 -3.00 13.93
CA GLY A 203 -15.85 -2.29 13.94
C GLY A 203 -17.02 -3.18 14.35
N THR A 204 -18.23 -2.79 13.94
CA THR A 204 -19.39 -3.69 14.06
C THR A 204 -19.23 -4.86 13.10
N ARG A 205 -19.88 -6.00 13.39
CA ARG A 205 -19.89 -7.15 12.48
C ARG A 205 -20.35 -6.77 11.07
N ALA A 206 -21.39 -5.92 10.97
CA ALA A 206 -21.92 -5.47 9.69
C ALA A 206 -20.90 -4.66 8.87
N ASP A 207 -20.16 -3.75 9.52
CA ASP A 207 -19.12 -2.95 8.86
C ASP A 207 -17.95 -3.84 8.40
N VAL A 208 -17.52 -4.76 9.25
CA VAL A 208 -16.43 -5.71 8.93
C VAL A 208 -16.82 -6.61 7.74
N ASP A 209 -18.03 -7.17 7.77
CA ASP A 209 -18.54 -8.00 6.67
C ASP A 209 -18.65 -7.21 5.36
N ALA A 210 -19.01 -5.92 5.42
CA ALA A 210 -19.05 -5.05 4.26
C ALA A 210 -17.63 -4.75 3.71
N CYS A 211 -16.64 -4.48 4.58
CA CYS A 211 -15.24 -4.28 4.15
C CYS A 211 -14.72 -5.55 3.46
N LEU A 212 -14.98 -6.74 4.03
CA LEU A 212 -14.61 -8.03 3.43
C LEU A 212 -15.21 -8.30 2.05
N ARG A 213 -16.44 -7.85 1.79
CA ARG A 213 -17.07 -7.99 0.47
C ARG A 213 -16.47 -7.03 -0.56
N SER A 214 -15.97 -5.88 -0.09
CA SER A 214 -15.45 -4.79 -0.92
C SER A 214 -13.99 -5.00 -1.30
N THR A 215 -13.24 -5.84 -0.57
CA THR A 215 -11.85 -6.18 -0.87
C THR A 215 -11.75 -7.51 -1.62
N ALA A 216 -10.67 -7.68 -2.39
CA ALA A 216 -10.36 -8.96 -3.00
C ALA A 216 -9.78 -9.91 -1.95
N ARG A 217 -10.27 -11.15 -1.92
CA ARG A 217 -9.67 -12.21 -1.13
C ARG A 217 -8.50 -12.81 -1.88
N ASP A 218 -7.44 -13.18 -1.16
CA ASP A 218 -6.41 -14.03 -1.72
C ASP A 218 -7.02 -15.39 -2.07
N ARG A 219 -7.11 -15.69 -3.37
CA ARG A 219 -7.61 -16.97 -3.87
C ARG A 219 -6.57 -18.09 -3.75
N ARG A 220 -5.30 -17.79 -3.38
CA ARG A 220 -4.20 -18.77 -3.38
C ARG A 220 -4.11 -19.66 -2.14
N ARG A 221 -5.08 -19.61 -1.21
CA ARG A 221 -5.18 -20.57 -0.09
C ARG A 221 -5.95 -21.87 -0.41
N ALA A 222 -6.40 -22.08 -1.66
CA ALA A 222 -7.12 -23.31 -2.06
C ALA A 222 -6.29 -24.31 -2.89
N ALA A 223 -4.96 -24.15 -2.96
CA ALA A 223 -4.08 -25.19 -3.49
C ALA A 223 -3.48 -25.96 -2.30
N THR A 224 -4.10 -27.10 -1.98
CA THR A 224 -3.54 -28.14 -1.14
C THR A 224 -2.12 -28.43 -1.63
N VAL A 225 -1.12 -28.28 -0.75
CA VAL A 225 0.24 -28.74 -1.02
C VAL A 225 0.14 -30.24 -1.32
N PRO A 226 0.53 -30.74 -2.52
CA PRO A 226 0.60 -32.17 -2.74
C PRO A 226 1.61 -32.74 -1.74
N SER A 227 1.16 -33.71 -0.95
CA SER A 227 2.03 -34.51 -0.10
C SER A 227 3.11 -35.15 -0.99
N GLN A 228 4.33 -34.65 -0.94
CA GLN A 228 5.48 -35.41 -1.39
C GLN A 228 5.72 -36.52 -0.36
N GLN A 229 5.00 -37.61 -0.55
CA GLN A 229 5.28 -38.88 0.07
C GLN A 229 5.76 -39.84 -1.03
N ARG A 230 6.92 -40.45 -0.77
CA ARG A 230 7.60 -41.54 -1.48
C ARG A 230 8.53 -41.13 -2.62
N ALA A 231 9.84 -41.23 -2.35
CA ALA A 231 10.67 -42.28 -2.96
C ALA A 231 12.11 -42.21 -2.39
N PHE A 232 12.35 -42.91 -1.28
CA PHE A 232 13.66 -43.50 -1.01
C PHE A 232 13.41 -44.88 -0.43
N ASP A 233 13.17 -45.82 -1.33
CA ASP A 233 13.38 -47.24 -1.10
C ASP A 233 13.94 -47.83 -2.40
N ARG A 234 15.11 -48.46 -2.25
CA ARG A 234 15.84 -49.33 -3.20
C ARG A 234 16.60 -48.61 -4.32
N VAL A 235 17.93 -48.73 -4.35
CA VAL A 235 18.66 -49.86 -4.97
C VAL A 235 20.12 -49.88 -4.47
N ALA A 236 20.59 -51.09 -4.17
CA ALA A 236 21.96 -51.60 -3.94
C ALA A 236 22.71 -51.16 -2.66
#